data_AF-A0A3A0F130-F1
#
_entry.id   AF-A0A3A0F130-F1
#
_cell.length_a   1.000
_cell.length_b   1.000
_cell.length_c   1.000
_cell.angle_alpha   90.00
_cell.angle_beta   90.00
_cell.angle_gamma   90.00
#
_symmetry.space_group_name_H-M   'P 1'
#
loop_
_entity.id
_entity.type
_entity.pdbx_description
1 polymer ?
#
loop_
_entity_poly.entity_id
_entity_poly.type
_entity_poly.pdbx_seq_one_letter_code
_entity_poly.pdbx_strand_id
1 'polypeptide(L)'
;MKNPQPSPTALPARLSYEQARAILEEKNHAAKLELASRVDARPEMLYYLAGEQSSEIRREVARNALTPYHANRLLANDKEDEVRVELARKVARLLPDCDAGEIRETRERVIELLDLLAKDQATHVRQVIAEELKASPHAPKAVIQHLARDQESQVCAPILEYSPLLSDEDLREIIAYTKAHDALVAIARRQGLGEDVAQEIAASLDVPAVAALLANQSARIREDTLNFIVDHAPDVIEWHEPLAKRPNLSLRLMRRIATFVASALVEVMVERNDLGAGDGKALLGRVKERLANESVNQDDIDSVTQTVRDFHARGLLNDAFITEAIDNKQREVVIQALAILAHCDDATVRKVFASKNGRNVTALVWKAGLSMRTAYRVQTEVAFVPPQQILNARGGMDYPLSNDLMASLFERFLK
;
A
#
# COMPACT_ATOMS: atom_id res chain seq x y z
N MET A 1 -3.43 -61.90 33.26
CA MET A 1 -3.70 -60.45 33.16
C MET A 1 -2.40 -59.74 33.47
N LYS A 2 -1.73 -59.19 32.44
CA LYS A 2 -0.51 -58.39 32.63
C LYS A 2 -0.95 -56.98 33.04
N ASN A 3 -0.50 -56.50 34.20
CA ASN A 3 -0.72 -55.13 34.63
C ASN A 3 -0.22 -54.16 33.55
N PRO A 4 -0.98 -53.10 33.22
CA PRO A 4 -0.49 -52.06 32.33
C PRO A 4 0.68 -51.35 33.00
N GLN A 5 1.74 -51.10 32.22
CA GLN A 5 2.88 -50.30 32.67
C GLN A 5 2.41 -48.91 33.12
N PRO A 6 2.96 -48.36 34.21
CA PRO A 6 2.60 -47.03 34.67
C PRO A 6 3.00 -45.99 33.62
N SER A 7 2.08 -45.09 33.33
CA SER A 7 2.30 -43.85 32.58
C SER A 7 3.53 -43.11 33.11
N PRO A 8 4.32 -42.40 32.26
CA PRO A 8 5.41 -41.58 32.77
C PRO A 8 4.81 -40.55 33.73
N THR A 9 5.26 -40.62 34.98
CA THR A 9 4.66 -39.89 36.09
C THR A 9 4.95 -38.41 35.87
N ALA A 10 3.91 -37.61 35.63
CA ALA A 10 4.05 -36.16 35.49
C ALA A 10 4.76 -35.58 36.72
N LEU A 11 5.65 -34.61 36.50
CA LEU A 11 6.39 -33.97 37.58
C LEU A 11 5.42 -33.28 38.55
N PRO A 12 5.80 -33.12 39.83
CA PRO A 12 4.95 -32.41 40.79
C PRO A 12 4.64 -30.98 40.32
N ALA A 13 3.49 -30.47 40.73
CA ALA A 13 2.99 -29.15 40.30
C ALA A 13 3.97 -28.00 40.62
N ARG A 14 4.78 -28.12 41.67
CA ARG A 14 5.90 -27.23 41.98
C ARG A 14 7.16 -28.07 42.17
N LEU A 15 8.26 -27.63 41.58
CA LEU A 15 9.57 -28.27 41.72
C LEU A 15 10.45 -27.49 42.70
N SER A 16 11.04 -28.20 43.67
CA SER A 16 12.15 -27.66 44.44
C SER A 16 13.42 -27.56 43.58
N TYR A 17 14.40 -26.77 44.02
CA TYR A 17 15.69 -26.70 43.35
C TYR A 17 16.36 -28.07 43.22
N GLU A 18 16.34 -28.86 44.30
CA GLU A 18 16.97 -30.18 44.34
C GLU A 18 16.27 -31.17 43.41
N GLN A 19 14.93 -31.11 43.32
CA GLN A 19 14.16 -31.93 42.39
C GLN A 19 14.47 -31.56 40.92
N ALA A 20 14.47 -30.26 40.60
CA ALA A 20 14.82 -29.81 39.25
C ALA A 20 16.24 -30.21 38.86
N ARG A 21 17.20 -30.12 39.80
CA ARG A 21 18.58 -30.56 39.58
C ARG A 21 18.68 -32.07 39.37
N ALA A 22 17.99 -32.87 40.18
CA ALA A 22 17.99 -34.33 40.03
C ALA A 22 17.51 -34.76 38.62
N ILE A 23 16.48 -34.08 38.09
CA ILE A 23 15.98 -34.33 36.72
C ILE A 23 17.06 -34.09 35.65
N LEU A 24 17.94 -33.09 35.84
CA LEU A 24 19.04 -32.84 34.91
C LEU A 24 20.07 -33.98 34.91
N GLU A 25 20.33 -34.56 36.08
CA GLU A 25 21.30 -35.64 36.26
C GLU A 25 20.74 -37.01 35.80
N GLU A 26 19.42 -37.19 35.84
CA GLU A 26 18.74 -38.39 35.39
C GLU A 26 18.79 -38.59 33.85
N LYS A 27 18.83 -39.84 33.40
CA LYS A 27 18.68 -40.19 31.97
C LYS A 27 17.19 -40.29 31.55
N ASN A 28 16.35 -39.44 32.11
CA ASN A 28 14.91 -39.43 31.84
C ASN A 28 14.54 -38.30 30.87
N HIS A 29 14.42 -38.64 29.58
CA HIS A 29 14.11 -37.68 28.53
C HIS A 29 12.75 -36.99 28.74
N ALA A 30 11.71 -37.74 29.14
CA ALA A 30 10.38 -37.18 29.36
C ALA A 30 10.36 -36.15 30.50
N ALA A 31 11.04 -36.43 31.61
CA ALA A 31 11.13 -35.49 32.74
C ALA A 31 11.90 -34.22 32.36
N LYS A 32 13.00 -34.33 31.59
CA LYS A 32 13.75 -33.17 31.09
C LYS A 32 12.93 -32.34 30.10
N LEU A 33 12.14 -32.99 29.25
CA LEU A 33 11.26 -32.32 28.30
C LEU A 33 10.15 -31.55 29.03
N GLU A 34 9.52 -32.17 30.03
CA GLU A 34 8.53 -31.49 30.87
C GLU A 34 9.17 -30.29 31.57
N LEU A 35 10.34 -30.45 32.20
CA LEU A 35 11.09 -29.37 32.85
C LEU A 35 11.39 -28.20 31.90
N ALA A 36 11.75 -28.48 30.63
CA ALA A 36 12.04 -27.45 29.64
C ALA A 36 10.82 -26.56 29.30
N SER A 37 9.62 -27.14 29.27
CA SER A 37 8.38 -26.41 28.94
C SER A 37 7.75 -25.65 30.12
N ARG A 38 8.26 -25.84 31.34
CA ARG A 38 7.63 -25.31 32.55
C ARG A 38 7.79 -23.80 32.70
N VAL A 39 6.69 -23.14 33.07
CA VAL A 39 6.64 -21.70 33.36
C VAL A 39 7.21 -21.30 34.71
N ASP A 40 7.54 -22.28 35.57
CA ASP A 40 8.21 -22.09 36.86
C ASP A 40 9.65 -22.64 36.86
N ALA A 41 10.16 -23.04 35.69
CA ALA A 41 11.53 -23.51 35.55
C ALA A 41 12.51 -22.39 35.89
N ARG A 42 13.50 -22.70 36.73
CA ARG A 42 14.54 -21.73 37.07
C ARG A 42 15.48 -21.48 35.87
N PRO A 43 15.92 -20.24 35.62
CA PRO A 43 16.76 -19.91 34.47
C PRO A 43 18.04 -20.75 34.35
N GLU A 44 18.66 -21.13 35.46
CA GLU A 44 19.87 -21.96 35.46
C GLU A 44 19.59 -23.36 34.93
N MET A 45 18.41 -23.92 35.21
CA MET A 45 18.01 -25.24 34.71
C MET A 45 17.81 -25.21 33.20
N LEU A 46 17.19 -24.15 32.69
CA LEU A 46 17.00 -23.91 31.26
C LEU A 46 18.34 -23.73 30.54
N TYR A 47 19.32 -23.07 31.19
CA TYR A 47 20.68 -22.97 30.66
C TYR A 47 21.37 -24.33 30.48
N TYR A 48 21.25 -25.23 31.46
CA TYR A 48 21.80 -26.59 31.30
C TYR A 48 21.06 -27.38 30.21
N LEU A 49 19.74 -27.27 30.14
CA LEU A 49 18.92 -27.95 29.13
C LEU A 49 19.19 -27.46 27.71
N ALA A 50 19.65 -26.21 27.54
CA ALA A 50 20.08 -25.69 26.23
C ALA A 50 21.27 -26.45 25.63
N GLY A 51 22.05 -27.17 26.44
CA GLY A 51 23.17 -28.01 25.99
C GLY A 51 22.82 -29.50 25.80
N GLU A 52 21.55 -29.90 25.99
CA GLU A 52 21.14 -31.30 25.88
C GLU A 52 21.27 -31.84 24.45
N GLN A 53 21.53 -33.14 24.31
CA GLN A 53 21.68 -33.77 22.99
C GLN A 53 20.36 -33.82 22.20
N SER A 54 19.24 -33.92 22.91
CA SER A 54 17.89 -33.95 22.33
C SER A 54 17.51 -32.58 21.78
N SER A 55 17.29 -32.49 20.47
CA SER A 55 16.80 -31.27 19.81
C SER A 55 15.40 -30.88 20.29
N GLU A 56 14.57 -31.86 20.64
CA GLU A 56 13.23 -31.63 21.18
C GLU A 56 13.27 -30.87 22.51
N ILE A 57 14.19 -31.22 23.41
CA ILE A 57 14.39 -30.50 24.68
C ILE A 57 14.89 -29.09 24.41
N ARG A 58 15.91 -28.94 23.56
CA ARG A 58 16.47 -27.61 23.21
C ARG A 58 15.43 -26.71 22.56
N ARG A 59 14.51 -27.27 21.77
CA ARG A 59 13.37 -26.56 21.17
C ARG A 59 12.38 -26.05 22.22
N GLU A 60 12.05 -26.85 23.24
CA GLU A 60 11.21 -26.38 24.35
C GLU A 60 11.91 -25.29 25.18
N VAL A 61 13.22 -25.40 25.39
CA VAL A 61 14.01 -24.32 26.00
C VAL A 61 13.99 -23.06 25.13
N ALA A 62 14.09 -23.19 23.80
CA ALA A 62 14.01 -22.06 22.88
C ALA A 62 12.65 -21.35 22.94
N ARG A 63 11.55 -22.08 23.15
CA ARG A 63 10.19 -21.52 23.35
C ARG A 63 9.98 -20.87 24.70
N ASN A 64 10.67 -21.35 25.74
CA ASN A 64 10.43 -20.90 27.10
C ASN A 64 10.83 -19.42 27.31
N ALA A 65 9.89 -18.64 27.84
CA ALA A 65 10.05 -17.21 28.10
C ALA A 65 11.07 -16.89 29.21
N LEU A 66 11.28 -17.84 30.14
CA LEU A 66 12.23 -17.70 31.25
C LEU A 66 13.66 -18.07 30.87
N THR A 67 13.90 -18.53 29.63
CA THR A 67 15.23 -18.92 29.17
C THR A 67 16.17 -17.71 29.19
N PRO A 68 17.27 -17.77 29.96
CA PRO A 68 18.15 -16.63 30.13
C PRO A 68 18.91 -16.30 28.85
N TYR A 69 19.37 -15.05 28.73
CA TYR A 69 20.09 -14.57 27.56
C TYR A 69 21.27 -15.47 27.15
N HIS A 70 22.09 -15.95 28.10
CA HIS A 70 23.21 -16.84 27.78
C HIS A 70 22.76 -18.15 27.13
N ALA A 71 21.62 -18.70 27.52
CA ALA A 71 21.03 -19.90 26.92
C ALA A 71 20.47 -19.58 25.53
N ASN A 72 19.76 -18.47 25.37
CA ASN A 72 19.27 -18.01 24.06
C ASN A 72 20.43 -17.82 23.06
N ARG A 73 21.56 -17.27 23.52
CA ARG A 73 22.76 -17.08 22.68
C ARG A 73 23.41 -18.40 22.27
N LEU A 74 23.37 -19.43 23.11
CA LEU A 74 23.81 -20.78 22.73
C LEU A 74 22.87 -21.36 21.66
N LEU A 75 21.56 -21.26 21.88
CA LEU A 75 20.53 -21.78 20.97
C LEU A 75 20.48 -21.03 19.64
N ALA A 76 20.92 -19.78 19.58
CA ALA A 76 21.02 -19.03 18.33
C ALA A 76 22.06 -19.61 17.35
N ASN A 77 22.97 -20.46 17.85
CA ASN A 77 23.93 -21.22 17.03
C ASN A 77 23.65 -22.73 17.11
N ASP A 78 22.42 -23.15 17.41
CA ASP A 78 22.05 -24.56 17.46
C ASP A 78 22.30 -25.23 16.11
N LYS A 79 22.63 -26.52 16.11
CA LYS A 79 22.82 -27.29 14.87
C LYS A 79 21.52 -27.55 14.11
N GLU A 80 20.38 -27.56 14.81
CA GLU A 80 19.06 -27.81 14.22
C GLU A 80 18.33 -26.50 13.95
N ASP A 81 17.92 -26.29 12.70
CA ASP A 81 17.21 -25.07 12.28
C ASP A 81 15.88 -24.90 13.03
N GLU A 82 15.18 -26.00 13.36
CA GLU A 82 13.92 -25.93 14.12
C GLU A 82 14.07 -25.29 15.50
N VAL A 83 15.20 -25.51 16.17
CA VAL A 83 15.47 -24.88 17.48
C VAL A 83 15.68 -23.38 17.29
N ARG A 84 16.44 -22.99 16.26
CA ARG A 84 16.69 -21.58 15.91
C ARG A 84 15.42 -20.87 15.48
N VAL A 85 14.50 -21.55 14.80
CA VAL A 85 13.16 -21.05 14.43
C VAL A 85 12.31 -20.72 15.66
N GLU A 86 12.25 -21.62 16.65
CA GLU A 86 11.49 -21.34 17.88
C GLU A 86 12.10 -20.20 18.68
N LEU A 87 13.43 -20.12 18.71
CA LEU A 87 14.12 -18.97 19.29
C LEU A 87 13.78 -17.68 18.54
N ALA A 88 13.79 -17.69 17.20
CA ALA A 88 13.44 -16.54 16.37
C ALA A 88 12.03 -16.03 16.65
N ARG A 89 11.03 -16.93 16.72
CA ARG A 89 9.64 -16.57 17.10
C ARG A 89 9.60 -15.91 18.47
N LYS A 90 10.28 -16.49 19.46
CA LYS A 90 10.31 -15.94 20.82
C LYS A 90 10.96 -14.56 20.84
N VAL A 91 12.17 -14.44 20.32
CA VAL A 91 12.97 -13.21 20.39
C VAL A 91 12.32 -12.05 19.64
N ALA A 92 11.73 -12.29 18.47
CA ALA A 92 11.02 -11.26 17.71
C ALA A 92 9.82 -10.67 18.47
N ARG A 93 9.13 -11.48 19.29
CA ARG A 93 7.99 -11.06 20.10
C ARG A 93 8.36 -10.34 21.39
N LEU A 94 9.61 -10.40 21.84
CA LEU A 94 10.06 -9.71 23.06
C LEU A 94 10.35 -8.21 22.85
N LEU A 95 10.34 -7.75 21.60
CA LEU A 95 10.70 -6.38 21.23
C LEU A 95 9.69 -5.27 21.63
N PRO A 96 8.36 -5.49 21.62
CA PRO A 96 7.38 -4.43 21.91
C PRO A 96 7.30 -3.97 23.38
N ASP A 97 7.70 -4.81 24.35
CA ASP A 97 7.36 -4.62 25.77
C ASP A 97 8.48 -3.98 26.62
N CYS A 98 9.38 -3.23 25.98
CA CYS A 98 10.60 -2.73 26.61
C CYS A 98 10.51 -1.23 26.98
N ASP A 99 10.13 -0.89 28.21
CA ASP A 99 10.07 0.47 28.81
C ASP A 99 11.36 1.03 29.48
N ALA A 100 11.65 2.32 29.29
CA ALA A 100 12.95 3.02 29.28
C ALA A 100 14.07 2.87 30.38
N GLY A 101 13.96 2.07 31.45
CA GLY A 101 14.92 2.10 32.59
C GLY A 101 15.94 0.95 32.67
N GLU A 102 15.48 -0.21 33.16
CA GLU A 102 16.27 -1.47 33.28
C GLU A 102 16.32 -2.26 31.97
N ILE A 103 15.63 -1.75 30.96
CA ILE A 103 15.35 -2.37 29.69
C ILE A 103 16.44 -2.11 28.65
N ARG A 104 17.32 -1.12 28.82
CA ARG A 104 18.31 -0.82 27.77
C ARG A 104 19.22 -2.01 27.49
N GLU A 105 19.76 -2.62 28.54
CA GLU A 105 20.63 -3.80 28.40
C GLU A 105 19.85 -5.02 27.89
N THR A 106 18.64 -5.25 28.39
CA THR A 106 17.76 -6.33 27.91
C THR A 106 17.40 -6.15 26.44
N ARG A 107 17.10 -4.93 26.02
CA ARG A 107 16.81 -4.57 24.63
C ARG A 107 18.04 -4.73 23.75
N GLU A 108 19.21 -4.26 24.18
CA GLU A 108 20.48 -4.44 23.45
C GLU A 108 20.76 -5.94 23.20
N ARG A 109 20.57 -6.77 24.23
CA ARG A 109 20.69 -8.24 24.13
C ARG A 109 19.69 -8.86 23.16
N VAL A 110 18.44 -8.41 23.15
CA VAL A 110 17.42 -8.88 22.19
C VAL A 110 17.79 -8.44 20.77
N ILE A 111 18.23 -7.20 20.58
CA ILE A 111 18.66 -6.68 19.27
C ILE A 111 19.85 -7.49 18.73
N GLU A 112 20.82 -7.82 19.58
CA GLU A 112 21.95 -8.67 19.21
C GLU A 112 21.49 -10.05 18.73
N LEU A 113 20.56 -10.70 19.46
CA LEU A 113 20.00 -11.99 19.05
C LEU A 113 19.22 -11.88 17.72
N LEU A 114 18.47 -10.81 17.51
CA LEU A 114 17.77 -10.57 16.25
C LEU A 114 18.72 -10.36 15.09
N ASP A 115 19.79 -9.61 15.28
CA ASP A 115 20.80 -9.39 14.24
C ASP A 115 21.49 -10.71 13.86
N LEU A 116 21.77 -11.57 14.85
CA LEU A 116 22.34 -12.90 14.61
C LEU A 116 21.37 -13.79 13.82
N LEU A 117 20.11 -13.90 14.25
CA LEU A 117 19.09 -14.75 13.60
C LEU A 117 18.64 -14.20 12.25
N ALA A 118 18.69 -12.89 12.03
CA ALA A 118 18.41 -12.28 10.74
C ALA A 118 19.52 -12.57 9.71
N LYS A 119 20.73 -12.95 10.15
CA LYS A 119 21.88 -13.34 9.31
C LYS A 119 22.08 -14.86 9.27
N ASP A 120 21.10 -15.62 9.75
CA ASP A 120 21.16 -17.08 9.80
C ASP A 120 21.33 -17.68 8.39
N GLN A 121 22.08 -18.77 8.27
CA GLN A 121 22.27 -19.45 6.99
C GLN A 121 20.97 -20.11 6.49
N ALA A 122 20.12 -20.56 7.41
CA ALA A 122 18.84 -21.18 7.08
C ALA A 122 17.79 -20.12 6.74
N THR A 123 17.32 -20.15 5.49
CA THR A 123 16.31 -19.20 5.01
C THR A 123 15.03 -19.23 5.85
N HIS A 124 14.63 -20.39 6.35
CA HIS A 124 13.44 -20.54 7.18
C HIS A 124 13.55 -19.77 8.51
N VAL A 125 14.73 -19.67 9.11
CA VAL A 125 14.96 -18.86 10.33
C VAL A 125 14.78 -17.37 10.01
N ARG A 126 15.43 -16.90 8.93
CA ARG A 126 15.32 -15.50 8.48
C ARG A 126 13.89 -15.12 8.10
N GLN A 127 13.16 -16.02 7.45
CA GLN A 127 11.75 -15.86 7.09
C GLN A 127 10.87 -15.66 8.34
N VAL A 128 11.10 -16.44 9.39
CA VAL A 128 10.36 -16.31 10.65
C VAL A 128 10.61 -14.95 11.30
N ILE A 129 11.87 -14.48 11.30
CA ILE A 129 12.19 -13.13 11.79
C ILE A 129 11.47 -12.07 10.92
N ALA A 130 11.52 -12.21 9.60
CA ALA A 130 10.86 -11.29 8.69
C ALA A 130 9.35 -11.21 8.93
N GLU A 131 8.69 -12.36 9.06
CA GLU A 131 7.24 -12.45 9.27
C GLU A 131 6.81 -11.83 10.61
N GLU A 132 7.58 -12.05 11.69
CA GLU A 132 7.27 -11.51 13.01
C GLU A 132 7.60 -10.00 13.10
N LEU A 133 8.59 -9.49 12.36
CA LEU A 133 8.99 -8.08 12.39
C LEU A 133 8.33 -7.20 11.32
N LYS A 134 7.69 -7.76 10.29
CA LYS A 134 7.24 -7.04 9.10
C LYS A 134 6.35 -5.82 9.35
N ALA A 135 5.60 -5.78 10.45
CA ALA A 135 4.71 -4.65 10.78
C ALA A 135 5.17 -3.88 12.03
N SER A 136 6.32 -4.21 12.62
CA SER A 136 6.77 -3.64 13.89
C SER A 136 7.45 -2.28 13.68
N PRO A 137 6.92 -1.18 14.27
CA PRO A 137 7.58 0.13 14.22
C PRO A 137 8.78 0.23 15.17
N HIS A 138 8.95 -0.73 16.08
CA HIS A 138 10.03 -0.75 17.06
C HIS A 138 11.22 -1.60 16.63
N ALA A 139 11.10 -2.33 15.52
CA ALA A 139 12.15 -3.20 14.98
C ALA A 139 13.47 -2.43 14.73
N PRO A 140 14.64 -3.06 14.94
CA PRO A 140 15.91 -2.42 14.62
C PRO A 140 16.01 -2.14 13.12
N LYS A 141 16.18 -0.86 12.75
CA LYS A 141 16.21 -0.45 11.33
C LYS A 141 17.26 -1.21 10.52
N ALA A 142 18.43 -1.48 11.11
CA ALA A 142 19.50 -2.25 10.46
C ALA A 142 19.07 -3.69 10.11
N VAL A 143 18.31 -4.36 10.99
CA VAL A 143 17.78 -5.71 10.75
C VAL A 143 16.74 -5.68 9.64
N ILE A 144 15.82 -4.72 9.67
CA ILE A 144 14.82 -4.52 8.60
C ILE A 144 15.50 -4.27 7.25
N GLN A 145 16.49 -3.38 7.20
CA GLN A 145 17.23 -3.08 5.98
C GLN A 145 18.01 -4.28 5.44
N HIS A 146 18.52 -5.15 6.31
CA HIS A 146 19.18 -6.39 5.92
C HIS A 146 18.18 -7.38 5.30
N LEU A 147 17.07 -7.68 6.00
CA LEU A 147 16.04 -8.61 5.52
C LEU A 147 15.36 -8.12 4.24
N ALA A 148 15.19 -6.80 4.07
CA ALA A 148 14.66 -6.21 2.84
C ALA A 148 15.54 -6.43 1.61
N ARG A 149 16.85 -6.67 1.79
CA ARG A 149 17.84 -6.93 0.74
C ARG A 149 18.21 -8.42 0.64
N ASP A 150 17.48 -9.29 1.35
CA ASP A 150 17.67 -10.73 1.25
C ASP A 150 17.42 -11.20 -0.19
N GLN A 151 18.15 -12.22 -0.62
CA GLN A 151 18.02 -12.79 -1.97
C GLN A 151 16.78 -13.69 -2.08
N GLU A 152 16.30 -14.20 -0.96
CA GLU A 152 15.18 -15.13 -0.90
C GLU A 152 13.86 -14.36 -0.75
N SER A 153 12.95 -14.52 -1.73
CA SER A 153 11.71 -13.74 -1.77
C SER A 153 10.83 -13.96 -0.54
N GLN A 154 10.81 -15.17 0.01
CA GLN A 154 10.10 -15.50 1.24
C GLN A 154 10.59 -14.70 2.47
N VAL A 155 11.79 -14.14 2.43
CA VAL A 155 12.35 -13.29 3.51
C VAL A 155 12.12 -11.82 3.21
N CYS A 156 12.46 -11.35 2.00
CA CYS A 156 12.39 -9.93 1.70
C CYS A 156 10.95 -9.44 1.45
N ALA A 157 10.07 -10.25 0.85
CA ALA A 157 8.73 -9.81 0.44
C ALA A 157 7.86 -9.30 1.61
N PRO A 158 7.76 -10.00 2.77
CA PRO A 158 7.00 -9.48 3.91
C PRO A 158 7.53 -8.12 4.39
N ILE A 159 8.84 -7.93 4.41
CA ILE A 159 9.45 -6.68 4.86
C ILE A 159 9.17 -5.54 3.88
N LEU A 160 9.34 -5.79 2.58
CA LEU A 160 9.10 -4.80 1.53
C LEU A 160 7.62 -4.36 1.47
N GLU A 161 6.70 -5.30 1.64
CA GLU A 161 5.26 -5.05 1.56
C GLU A 161 4.72 -4.32 2.81
N TYR A 162 5.19 -4.66 4.02
CA TYR A 162 4.53 -4.22 5.26
C TYR A 162 5.37 -3.29 6.16
N SER A 163 6.70 -3.24 6.04
CA SER A 163 7.52 -2.58 7.08
C SER A 163 7.38 -1.06 7.06
N PRO A 164 6.97 -0.41 8.16
CA PRO A 164 6.84 1.05 8.22
C PRO A 164 8.21 1.76 8.29
N LEU A 165 9.30 1.00 8.45
CA LEU A 165 10.66 1.55 8.65
C LEU A 165 11.46 1.73 7.35
N LEU A 166 10.87 1.34 6.20
CA LEU A 166 11.41 1.60 4.87
C LEU A 166 10.80 2.89 4.31
N SER A 167 11.67 3.85 4.00
CA SER A 167 11.28 5.08 3.29
C SER A 167 11.18 4.85 1.79
N ASP A 168 10.51 5.78 1.08
CA ASP A 168 10.46 5.73 -0.39
C ASP A 168 11.86 5.72 -1.02
N GLU A 169 12.84 6.40 -0.41
CA GLU A 169 14.24 6.36 -0.85
C GLU A 169 14.85 4.96 -0.69
N ASP A 170 14.64 4.32 0.47
CA ASP A 170 15.09 2.94 0.70
C ASP A 170 14.48 1.98 -0.34
N LEU A 171 13.19 2.15 -0.66
CA LEU A 171 12.49 1.32 -1.65
C LEU A 171 13.02 1.54 -3.07
N ARG A 172 13.26 2.80 -3.47
CA ARG A 172 13.86 3.12 -4.78
C ARG A 172 15.25 2.52 -4.93
N GLU A 173 16.07 2.61 -3.90
CA GLU A 173 17.40 1.99 -3.89
C GLU A 173 17.28 0.47 -4.13
N ILE A 174 16.36 -0.20 -3.42
CA ILE A 174 16.13 -1.63 -3.57
C ILE A 174 15.64 -1.98 -4.99
N ILE A 175 14.72 -1.20 -5.56
CA ILE A 175 14.24 -1.39 -6.95
C ILE A 175 15.41 -1.29 -7.94
N ALA A 176 16.31 -0.32 -7.75
CA ALA A 176 17.43 -0.09 -8.66
C ALA A 176 18.45 -1.26 -8.68
N TYR A 177 18.60 -2.00 -7.58
CA TYR A 177 19.57 -3.10 -7.47
C TYR A 177 18.96 -4.49 -7.55
N THR A 178 17.68 -4.65 -7.27
CA THR A 178 17.05 -5.97 -7.20
C THR A 178 16.92 -6.61 -8.58
N LYS A 179 17.19 -7.92 -8.65
CA LYS A 179 16.86 -8.77 -9.81
C LYS A 179 15.67 -9.68 -9.52
N ALA A 180 15.14 -9.64 -8.31
CA ALA A 180 14.05 -10.51 -7.88
C ALA A 180 12.70 -9.86 -8.22
N HIS A 181 11.99 -10.44 -9.18
CA HIS A 181 10.64 -10.01 -9.58
C HIS A 181 9.66 -9.97 -8.39
N ASP A 182 9.73 -10.97 -7.51
CA ASP A 182 8.90 -11.06 -6.29
C ASP A 182 9.11 -9.86 -5.35
N ALA A 183 10.33 -9.30 -5.31
CA ALA A 183 10.60 -8.11 -4.50
C ALA A 183 9.85 -6.89 -5.04
N LEU A 184 9.84 -6.69 -6.36
CA LEU A 184 9.09 -5.61 -7.01
C LEU A 184 7.58 -5.76 -6.78
N VAL A 185 7.06 -6.99 -6.87
CA VAL A 185 5.65 -7.30 -6.58
C VAL A 185 5.29 -6.95 -5.13
N ALA A 186 6.16 -7.28 -4.18
CA ALA A 186 5.94 -6.95 -2.77
C ALA A 186 5.89 -5.44 -2.53
N ILE A 187 6.81 -4.69 -3.14
CA ILE A 187 6.81 -3.21 -3.06
C ILE A 187 5.54 -2.64 -3.71
N ALA A 188 5.11 -3.19 -4.86
CA ALA A 188 3.92 -2.75 -5.58
C ALA A 188 2.62 -2.94 -4.78
N ARG A 189 2.56 -3.95 -3.90
CA ARG A 189 1.40 -4.25 -3.03
C ARG A 189 1.32 -3.39 -1.77
N ARG A 190 2.39 -2.66 -1.44
CA ARG A 190 2.50 -1.85 -0.23
C ARG A 190 1.36 -0.84 -0.10
N GLN A 191 0.80 -0.74 1.10
CA GLN A 191 -0.25 0.24 1.40
C GLN A 191 0.31 1.67 1.38
N GLY A 192 -0.36 2.58 0.68
CA GLY A 192 0.03 3.99 0.62
C GLY A 192 1.31 4.25 -0.16
N LEU A 193 1.62 3.43 -1.18
CA LEU A 193 2.80 3.58 -2.03
C LEU A 193 2.90 4.98 -2.65
N GLY A 194 4.06 5.61 -2.49
CA GLY A 194 4.37 6.94 -3.02
C GLY A 194 4.51 6.97 -4.55
N GLU A 195 4.28 8.14 -5.13
CA GLU A 195 4.27 8.34 -6.60
C GLU A 195 5.62 8.04 -7.26
N ASP A 196 6.72 8.38 -6.59
CA ASP A 196 8.05 8.16 -7.16
C ASP A 196 8.38 6.67 -7.22
N VAL A 197 8.04 5.91 -6.17
CA VAL A 197 8.24 4.46 -6.14
C VAL A 197 7.35 3.77 -7.18
N ALA A 198 6.10 4.22 -7.32
CA ALA A 198 5.20 3.73 -8.35
C ALA A 198 5.75 3.98 -9.77
N GLN A 199 6.41 5.12 -10.00
CA GLN A 199 7.07 5.42 -11.27
C GLN A 199 8.23 4.47 -11.55
N GLU A 200 9.09 4.19 -10.56
CA GLU A 200 10.20 3.23 -10.73
C GLU A 200 9.70 1.81 -11.05
N ILE A 201 8.63 1.36 -10.38
CA ILE A 201 8.00 0.08 -10.68
C ILE A 201 7.44 0.07 -12.10
N ALA A 202 6.75 1.12 -12.52
CA ALA A 202 6.25 1.24 -13.89
C ALA A 202 7.39 1.21 -14.92
N ALA A 203 8.48 1.93 -14.66
CA ALA A 203 9.65 2.01 -15.54
C ALA A 203 10.39 0.66 -15.67
N SER A 204 10.29 -0.22 -14.67
CA SER A 204 10.86 -1.57 -14.76
C SER A 204 10.22 -2.43 -15.86
N LEU A 205 8.99 -2.11 -16.28
CA LEU A 205 8.17 -2.91 -17.21
C LEU A 205 8.00 -4.38 -16.77
N ASP A 206 8.26 -4.68 -15.50
CA ASP A 206 8.06 -5.99 -14.94
C ASP A 206 6.57 -6.33 -14.89
N VAL A 207 6.15 -7.31 -15.69
CA VAL A 207 4.74 -7.65 -15.88
C VAL A 207 4.02 -7.92 -14.55
N PRO A 208 4.50 -8.80 -13.66
CA PRO A 208 3.79 -9.08 -12.41
C PRO A 208 3.82 -7.89 -11.43
N ALA A 209 4.91 -7.12 -11.34
CA ALA A 209 4.96 -5.96 -10.44
C ALA A 209 4.05 -4.81 -10.93
N VAL A 210 4.02 -4.52 -12.23
CA VAL A 210 3.12 -3.51 -12.79
C VAL A 210 1.66 -3.93 -12.64
N ALA A 211 1.34 -5.22 -12.86
CA ALA A 211 0.00 -5.74 -12.59
C ALA A 211 -0.41 -5.55 -11.11
N ALA A 212 0.49 -5.84 -10.18
CA ALA A 212 0.27 -5.63 -8.75
C ALA A 212 0.10 -4.14 -8.39
N LEU A 213 0.89 -3.25 -8.99
CA LEU A 213 0.79 -1.80 -8.83
C LEU A 213 -0.56 -1.27 -9.30
N LEU A 214 -1.01 -1.74 -10.47
CA LEU A 214 -2.31 -1.38 -11.05
C LEU A 214 -3.49 -1.88 -10.20
N ALA A 215 -3.36 -3.07 -9.60
CA ALA A 215 -4.35 -3.62 -8.69
C ALA A 215 -4.36 -2.94 -7.31
N ASN A 216 -3.26 -2.26 -6.92
CA ASN A 216 -3.16 -1.53 -5.66
C ASN A 216 -3.96 -0.21 -5.73
N GLN A 217 -5.11 -0.19 -5.06
CA GLN A 217 -6.00 0.98 -5.01
C GLN A 217 -5.45 2.11 -4.12
N SER A 218 -4.56 1.79 -3.18
CA SER A 218 -3.96 2.77 -2.28
C SER A 218 -2.72 3.46 -2.89
N ALA A 219 -2.15 2.89 -3.95
CA ALA A 219 -0.98 3.42 -4.62
C ALA A 219 -1.31 4.75 -5.31
N ARG A 220 -0.49 5.76 -5.04
CA ARG A 220 -0.56 7.06 -5.72
C ARG A 220 0.20 6.94 -7.03
N ILE A 221 -0.51 7.03 -8.15
CA ILE A 221 0.07 6.92 -9.49
C ILE A 221 -0.20 8.23 -10.22
N ARG A 222 0.84 8.89 -10.71
CA ARG A 222 0.74 10.10 -11.54
C ARG A 222 0.11 9.77 -12.90
N GLU A 223 -0.54 10.75 -13.50
CA GLU A 223 -1.15 10.58 -14.83
C GLU A 223 -0.11 10.21 -15.89
N ASP A 224 1.09 10.80 -15.85
CA ASP A 224 2.17 10.49 -16.78
C ASP A 224 2.67 9.05 -16.63
N THR A 225 2.79 8.54 -15.40
CA THR A 225 3.14 7.14 -15.13
C THR A 225 2.06 6.19 -15.67
N LEU A 226 0.78 6.54 -15.50
CA LEU A 226 -0.31 5.73 -16.02
C LEU A 226 -0.37 5.76 -17.56
N ASN A 227 -0.13 6.92 -18.18
CA ASN A 227 0.03 7.03 -19.63
C ASN A 227 1.15 6.12 -20.13
N PHE A 228 2.31 6.14 -19.47
CA PHE A 228 3.43 5.27 -19.79
C PHE A 228 3.05 3.79 -19.74
N ILE A 229 2.35 3.35 -18.70
CA ILE A 229 1.88 1.95 -18.61
C ILE A 229 0.92 1.62 -19.76
N VAL A 230 -0.02 2.51 -20.06
CA VAL A 230 -1.01 2.33 -21.14
C VAL A 230 -0.37 2.32 -22.53
N ASP A 231 0.75 3.02 -22.73
CA ASP A 231 1.54 2.96 -23.97
C ASP A 231 2.14 1.56 -24.21
N HIS A 232 2.48 0.83 -23.14
CA HIS A 232 3.11 -0.49 -23.20
C HIS A 232 2.14 -1.66 -22.97
N ALA A 233 0.91 -1.38 -22.53
CA ALA A 233 -0.11 -2.38 -22.22
C ALA A 233 -0.69 -3.19 -23.40
N PRO A 234 -0.69 -2.76 -24.68
CA PRO A 234 -1.38 -3.50 -25.74
C PRO A 234 -1.02 -4.99 -25.82
N ASP A 235 0.26 -5.32 -25.65
CA ASP A 235 0.79 -6.68 -25.78
C ASP A 235 0.89 -7.43 -24.43
N VAL A 236 0.45 -6.82 -23.32
CA VAL A 236 0.56 -7.38 -21.96
C VAL A 236 -0.83 -7.61 -21.35
N ILE A 237 -1.38 -8.80 -21.60
CA ILE A 237 -2.76 -9.17 -21.22
C ILE A 237 -2.98 -9.06 -19.70
N GLU A 238 -1.97 -9.37 -18.91
CA GLU A 238 -1.99 -9.31 -17.44
C GLU A 238 -2.28 -7.89 -16.90
N TRP A 239 -2.05 -6.85 -17.69
CA TRP A 239 -2.32 -5.46 -17.29
C TRP A 239 -3.74 -5.00 -17.63
N HIS A 240 -4.42 -5.69 -18.55
CA HIS A 240 -5.70 -5.25 -19.13
C HIS A 240 -6.82 -5.17 -18.08
N GLU A 241 -7.01 -6.23 -17.31
CA GLU A 241 -8.04 -6.27 -16.26
C GLU A 241 -7.77 -5.25 -15.12
N PRO A 242 -6.56 -5.19 -14.54
CA PRO A 242 -6.24 -4.17 -13.54
C PRO A 242 -6.43 -2.73 -14.05
N LEU A 243 -6.07 -2.44 -15.30
CA LEU A 243 -6.30 -1.14 -15.91
C LEU A 243 -7.79 -0.83 -16.03
N ALA A 244 -8.60 -1.77 -16.52
CA ALA A 244 -10.03 -1.58 -16.70
C ALA A 244 -10.79 -1.36 -15.38
N LYS A 245 -10.31 -1.96 -14.27
CA LYS A 245 -10.92 -1.84 -12.94
C LYS A 245 -10.50 -0.58 -12.17
N ARG A 246 -9.54 0.20 -12.69
CA ARG A 246 -8.96 1.31 -11.93
C ARG A 246 -9.92 2.52 -11.88
N PRO A 247 -10.14 3.13 -10.71
CA PRO A 247 -11.00 4.32 -10.60
C PRO A 247 -10.31 5.58 -11.17
N ASN A 248 -11.12 6.59 -11.49
CA ASN A 248 -10.68 7.95 -11.87
C ASN A 248 -9.79 8.02 -13.14
N LEU A 249 -10.01 7.13 -14.11
CA LEU A 249 -9.35 7.22 -15.42
C LEU A 249 -9.89 8.41 -16.22
N SER A 250 -8.99 9.10 -16.92
CA SER A 250 -9.41 10.11 -17.90
C SER A 250 -10.13 9.43 -19.09
N LEU A 251 -11.08 10.13 -19.72
CA LEU A 251 -11.81 9.59 -20.88
C LEU A 251 -10.85 9.18 -22.01
N ARG A 252 -9.77 9.95 -22.19
CA ARG A 252 -8.71 9.61 -23.15
C ARG A 252 -8.09 8.25 -22.84
N LEU A 253 -7.73 7.99 -21.58
CA LEU A 253 -7.16 6.70 -21.17
C LEU A 253 -8.18 5.56 -21.29
N MET A 254 -9.43 5.78 -20.88
CA MET A 254 -10.50 4.78 -21.01
C MET A 254 -10.70 4.33 -22.46
N ARG A 255 -10.71 5.26 -23.43
CA ARG A 255 -10.81 4.94 -24.86
C ARG A 255 -9.64 4.11 -25.36
N ARG A 256 -8.41 4.48 -24.96
CA ARG A 256 -7.20 3.75 -25.31
C ARG A 256 -7.25 2.31 -24.76
N ILE A 257 -7.59 2.17 -23.48
CA ILE A 257 -7.75 0.88 -22.81
C ILE A 257 -8.82 0.03 -23.49
N ALA A 258 -10.02 0.58 -23.72
CA ALA A 258 -11.10 -0.12 -24.40
C ALA A 258 -10.69 -0.67 -25.77
N THR A 259 -9.86 0.07 -26.51
CA THR A 259 -9.42 -0.31 -27.86
C THR A 259 -8.55 -1.58 -27.86
N PHE A 260 -7.54 -1.66 -26.98
CA PHE A 260 -6.68 -2.85 -26.93
C PHE A 260 -7.32 -4.00 -26.15
N VAL A 261 -8.11 -3.73 -25.09
CA VAL A 261 -8.85 -4.79 -24.37
C VAL A 261 -9.89 -5.45 -25.28
N ALA A 262 -10.62 -4.67 -26.09
CA ALA A 262 -11.52 -5.24 -27.09
C ALA A 262 -10.78 -6.08 -28.13
N SER A 263 -9.57 -5.66 -28.52
CA SER A 263 -8.75 -6.42 -29.47
C SER A 263 -8.35 -7.78 -28.89
N ALA A 264 -7.83 -7.79 -27.66
CA ALA A 264 -7.43 -9.02 -26.96
C ALA A 264 -8.61 -9.96 -26.71
N LEU A 265 -9.78 -9.45 -26.32
CA LEU A 265 -10.98 -10.28 -26.14
C LEU A 265 -11.47 -10.92 -27.45
N VAL A 266 -11.41 -10.20 -28.57
CA VAL A 266 -11.79 -10.75 -29.88
C VAL A 266 -10.81 -11.83 -30.32
N GLU A 267 -9.51 -11.67 -30.07
CA GLU A 267 -8.51 -12.72 -30.36
C GLU A 267 -8.81 -14.00 -29.58
N VAL A 268 -9.07 -13.89 -28.27
CA VAL A 268 -9.47 -15.04 -27.44
C VAL A 268 -10.78 -15.68 -27.95
N MET A 269 -11.74 -14.89 -28.43
CA MET A 269 -12.98 -15.43 -29.02
C MET A 269 -12.74 -16.14 -30.34
N VAL A 270 -11.83 -15.65 -31.18
CA VAL A 270 -11.46 -16.28 -32.46
C VAL A 270 -10.79 -17.63 -32.23
N GLU A 271 -9.81 -17.70 -31.33
CA GLU A 271 -9.12 -18.94 -30.98
C GLU A 271 -10.05 -19.98 -30.37
N ARG A 272 -10.95 -19.58 -29.47
CA ARG A 272 -11.85 -20.52 -28.77
C ARG A 272 -13.02 -21.01 -29.62
N ASN A 273 -13.45 -20.24 -30.62
CA ASN A 273 -14.65 -20.56 -31.42
C ASN A 273 -14.34 -20.89 -32.88
N ASP A 274 -13.07 -21.07 -33.24
CA ASP A 274 -12.60 -21.43 -34.59
C ASP A 274 -13.17 -20.49 -35.68
N LEU A 275 -13.29 -19.19 -35.34
CA LEU A 275 -13.80 -18.18 -36.25
C LEU A 275 -12.75 -17.92 -37.34
N GLY A 276 -13.17 -17.82 -38.60
CA GLY A 276 -12.25 -17.48 -39.69
C GLY A 276 -11.60 -16.12 -39.43
N ALA A 277 -10.32 -15.97 -39.79
CA ALA A 277 -9.55 -14.73 -39.57
C ALA A 277 -10.21 -13.46 -40.15
N GLY A 278 -11.14 -13.61 -41.10
CA GLY A 278 -11.97 -12.52 -41.63
C GLY A 278 -13.07 -12.03 -40.68
N ASP A 279 -13.74 -12.93 -39.95
CA ASP A 279 -14.85 -12.59 -39.05
C ASP A 279 -14.37 -11.89 -37.78
N GLY A 280 -13.23 -12.34 -37.23
CA GLY A 280 -12.57 -11.66 -36.11
C GLY A 280 -12.15 -10.24 -36.46
N LYS A 281 -11.54 -10.03 -37.63
CA LYS A 281 -11.17 -8.69 -38.12
C LYS A 281 -12.39 -7.81 -38.35
N ALA A 282 -13.49 -8.35 -38.87
CA ALA A 282 -14.73 -7.60 -39.06
C ALA A 282 -15.36 -7.17 -37.73
N LEU A 283 -15.37 -8.06 -36.72
CA LEU A 283 -15.91 -7.76 -35.39
C LEU A 283 -15.08 -6.68 -34.67
N LEU A 284 -13.75 -6.85 -34.67
CA LEU A 284 -12.80 -5.91 -34.08
C LEU A 284 -12.85 -4.55 -34.80
N GLY A 285 -12.97 -4.57 -36.14
CA GLY A 285 -13.21 -3.39 -36.97
C GLY A 285 -14.46 -2.64 -36.56
N ARG A 286 -15.61 -3.31 -36.36
CA ARG A 286 -16.85 -2.69 -35.89
C ARG A 286 -16.75 -2.11 -34.48
N VAL A 287 -16.02 -2.78 -33.57
CA VAL A 287 -15.80 -2.27 -32.21
C VAL A 287 -14.89 -1.05 -32.24
N LYS A 288 -13.77 -1.11 -32.97
CA LYS A 288 -12.88 0.04 -33.17
C LYS A 288 -13.59 1.18 -33.88
N GLU A 289 -14.41 0.91 -34.88
CA GLU A 289 -15.20 1.90 -35.59
C GLU A 289 -16.29 2.50 -34.70
N ARG A 290 -16.89 1.79 -33.73
CA ARG A 290 -17.76 2.44 -32.73
C ARG A 290 -16.96 3.26 -31.71
N LEU A 291 -15.85 2.74 -31.20
CA LEU A 291 -14.97 3.44 -30.26
C LEU A 291 -14.30 4.68 -30.90
N ALA A 292 -14.05 4.62 -32.21
CA ALA A 292 -13.52 5.69 -33.04
C ALA A 292 -14.63 6.55 -33.67
N ASN A 293 -15.86 6.08 -33.89
CA ASN A 293 -16.96 6.96 -34.31
C ASN A 293 -17.57 7.71 -33.11
N GLU A 294 -17.22 7.32 -31.88
CA GLU A 294 -17.25 8.23 -30.73
C GLU A 294 -16.06 9.23 -30.71
N SER A 295 -15.26 9.35 -31.79
CA SER A 295 -14.20 10.34 -31.95
C SER A 295 -14.67 11.70 -32.49
N VAL A 296 -15.91 12.09 -32.21
CA VAL A 296 -16.38 13.46 -32.48
C VAL A 296 -16.82 14.12 -31.17
N ASN A 297 -15.92 14.19 -30.18
CA ASN A 297 -16.17 14.94 -28.94
C ASN A 297 -15.77 16.44 -29.07
N GLN A 298 -15.99 17.02 -30.25
CA GLN A 298 -16.39 18.43 -30.33
C GLN A 298 -17.88 18.53 -29.99
N ASP A 299 -18.67 17.51 -30.37
CA ASP A 299 -20.13 17.47 -30.16
C ASP A 299 -20.53 17.19 -28.71
N ASP A 300 -19.68 16.58 -27.86
CA ASP A 300 -19.96 16.41 -26.42
C ASP A 300 -19.67 17.68 -25.61
N ILE A 301 -18.65 18.46 -25.98
CA ILE A 301 -18.43 19.79 -25.43
C ILE A 301 -19.55 20.72 -25.90
N ASP A 302 -19.95 20.65 -27.17
CA ASP A 302 -21.07 21.41 -27.69
C ASP A 302 -22.42 20.92 -27.13
N SER A 303 -22.61 19.62 -26.85
CA SER A 303 -23.80 19.04 -26.20
C SER A 303 -23.92 19.41 -24.73
N VAL A 304 -22.82 19.35 -23.97
CA VAL A 304 -22.76 19.83 -22.57
C VAL A 304 -22.90 21.35 -22.54
N THR A 305 -22.25 22.07 -23.44
CA THR A 305 -22.39 23.52 -23.54
C THR A 305 -23.82 23.89 -23.94
N GLN A 306 -24.45 23.16 -24.85
CA GLN A 306 -25.82 23.41 -25.28
C GLN A 306 -26.83 23.07 -24.18
N THR A 307 -26.65 21.97 -23.45
CA THR A 307 -27.49 21.65 -22.28
C THR A 307 -27.29 22.68 -21.18
N VAL A 308 -26.06 23.08 -20.84
CA VAL A 308 -25.82 24.15 -19.86
C VAL A 308 -26.40 25.49 -20.33
N ARG A 309 -26.32 25.82 -21.63
CA ARG A 309 -26.99 27.00 -22.22
C ARG A 309 -28.52 26.90 -22.14
N ASP A 310 -29.11 25.73 -22.35
CA ASP A 310 -30.55 25.49 -22.23
C ASP A 310 -31.02 25.65 -20.77
N PHE A 311 -30.24 25.14 -19.81
CA PHE A 311 -30.50 25.33 -18.38
C PHE A 311 -30.33 26.79 -17.96
N HIS A 312 -29.35 27.51 -18.51
CA HIS A 312 -29.17 28.94 -18.30
C HIS A 312 -30.34 29.75 -18.89
N ALA A 313 -30.80 29.43 -20.10
CA ALA A 313 -31.96 30.07 -20.73
C ALA A 313 -33.26 29.86 -19.93
N ARG A 314 -33.34 28.76 -19.17
CA ARG A 314 -34.45 28.46 -18.24
C ARG A 314 -34.26 29.03 -16.83
N GLY A 315 -33.14 29.72 -16.56
CA GLY A 315 -32.82 30.30 -15.25
C GLY A 315 -32.48 29.27 -14.16
N LEU A 316 -32.12 28.05 -14.54
CA LEU A 316 -31.84 26.93 -13.63
C LEU A 316 -30.37 26.78 -13.25
N LEU A 317 -29.48 27.59 -13.83
CA LEU A 317 -28.06 27.63 -13.49
C LEU A 317 -27.86 28.42 -12.19
N ASN A 318 -27.90 27.73 -11.06
CA ASN A 318 -27.79 28.33 -9.72
C ASN A 318 -26.86 27.50 -8.80
N ASP A 319 -26.75 27.91 -7.54
CA ASP A 319 -25.94 27.21 -6.52
C ASP A 319 -26.25 25.71 -6.42
N ALA A 320 -27.52 25.31 -6.50
CA ALA A 320 -27.92 23.91 -6.40
C ALA A 320 -27.42 23.08 -7.59
N PHE A 321 -27.54 23.62 -8.81
CA PHE A 321 -27.02 22.98 -10.02
C PHE A 321 -25.50 22.77 -9.95
N ILE A 322 -24.75 23.80 -9.54
CA ILE A 322 -23.29 23.69 -9.42
C ILE A 322 -22.91 22.69 -8.33
N THR A 323 -23.60 22.72 -7.20
CA THR A 323 -23.41 21.79 -6.08
C THR A 323 -23.65 20.33 -6.52
N GLU A 324 -24.74 20.07 -7.26
CA GLU A 324 -25.06 18.75 -7.80
C GLU A 324 -24.04 18.27 -8.84
N ALA A 325 -23.57 19.17 -9.71
CA ALA A 325 -22.50 18.86 -10.66
C ALA A 325 -21.18 18.51 -9.94
N ILE A 326 -20.87 19.16 -8.82
CA ILE A 326 -19.70 18.83 -7.98
C ILE A 326 -19.89 17.46 -7.31
N ASP A 327 -21.06 17.19 -6.73
CA ASP A 327 -21.37 15.90 -6.08
C ASP A 327 -21.25 14.72 -7.06
N ASN A 328 -21.69 14.93 -8.30
CA ASN A 328 -21.57 13.97 -9.39
C ASN A 328 -20.17 13.95 -10.06
N LYS A 329 -19.20 14.70 -9.54
CA LYS A 329 -17.82 14.82 -10.07
C LYS A 329 -17.73 15.28 -11.53
N GLN A 330 -18.71 16.05 -12.00
CA GLN A 330 -18.82 16.56 -13.36
C GLN A 330 -18.07 17.88 -13.53
N ARG A 331 -16.73 17.83 -13.41
CA ARG A 331 -15.85 19.02 -13.46
C ARG A 331 -16.04 19.87 -14.72
N GLU A 332 -16.29 19.25 -15.87
CA GLU A 332 -16.45 19.95 -17.14
C GLU A 332 -17.76 20.75 -17.20
N VAL A 333 -18.85 20.23 -16.63
CA VAL A 333 -20.13 20.94 -16.48
C VAL A 333 -19.96 22.19 -15.61
N VAL A 334 -19.20 22.09 -14.52
CA VAL A 334 -18.92 23.23 -13.63
C VAL A 334 -18.13 24.31 -14.35
N ILE A 335 -17.13 23.94 -15.17
CA ILE A 335 -16.33 24.89 -15.95
C ILE A 335 -17.21 25.64 -16.95
N GLN A 336 -18.04 24.93 -17.72
CA GLN A 336 -18.92 25.53 -18.71
C GLN A 336 -19.98 26.43 -18.05
N ALA A 337 -20.57 25.99 -16.93
CA ALA A 337 -21.56 26.77 -16.20
C ALA A 337 -20.99 28.06 -15.62
N LEU A 338 -19.78 28.01 -15.04
CA LEU A 338 -19.08 29.21 -14.54
C LEU A 338 -18.67 30.14 -15.67
N ALA A 339 -18.25 29.61 -16.83
CA ALA A 339 -17.91 30.42 -17.99
C ALA A 339 -19.13 31.23 -18.48
N ILE A 340 -20.29 30.57 -18.59
CA ILE A 340 -21.55 31.19 -19.00
C ILE A 340 -22.01 32.24 -17.98
N LEU A 341 -22.04 31.90 -16.70
CA LEU A 341 -22.51 32.80 -15.63
C LEU A 341 -21.56 34.00 -15.41
N ALA A 342 -20.25 33.81 -15.54
CA ALA A 342 -19.26 34.87 -15.39
C ALA A 342 -19.01 35.65 -16.69
N HIS A 343 -19.66 35.26 -17.80
CA HIS A 343 -19.50 35.83 -19.14
C HIS A 343 -18.04 35.86 -19.63
N CYS A 344 -17.37 34.70 -19.56
CA CYS A 344 -16.01 34.51 -20.05
C CYS A 344 -15.88 33.20 -20.84
N ASP A 345 -14.71 32.95 -21.44
CA ASP A 345 -14.43 31.69 -22.11
C ASP A 345 -14.01 30.59 -21.10
N ASP A 346 -14.15 29.33 -21.50
CA ASP A 346 -13.78 28.18 -20.67
C ASP A 346 -12.27 28.17 -20.35
N ALA A 347 -11.45 28.66 -21.29
CA ALA A 347 -10.02 28.84 -21.13
C ALA A 347 -9.68 29.76 -19.94
N THR A 348 -10.43 30.85 -19.74
CA THR A 348 -10.28 31.75 -18.59
C THR A 348 -10.58 31.04 -17.28
N VAL A 349 -11.68 30.29 -17.22
CA VAL A 349 -12.05 29.50 -16.03
C VAL A 349 -10.96 28.47 -15.69
N ARG A 350 -10.42 27.78 -16.71
CA ARG A 350 -9.32 26.83 -16.53
C ARG A 350 -8.04 27.51 -16.03
N LYS A 351 -7.69 28.70 -16.53
CA LYS A 351 -6.55 29.50 -16.03
C LYS A 351 -6.74 29.90 -14.56
N VAL A 352 -7.95 30.32 -14.18
CA VAL A 352 -8.28 30.64 -12.78
C VAL A 352 -8.08 29.41 -11.89
N PHE A 353 -8.58 28.23 -12.29
CA PHE A 353 -8.41 27.00 -11.53
C PHE A 353 -6.95 26.54 -11.46
N ALA A 354 -6.20 26.70 -12.56
CA ALA A 354 -4.77 26.40 -12.61
C ALA A 354 -3.94 27.30 -11.70
N SER A 355 -4.41 28.52 -11.38
CA SER A 355 -3.73 29.42 -10.44
C SER A 355 -3.69 28.90 -9.00
N LYS A 356 -4.52 27.89 -8.66
CA LYS A 356 -4.60 27.24 -7.33
C LYS A 356 -4.68 28.25 -6.18
N ASN A 357 -5.36 29.38 -6.41
CA ASN A 357 -5.45 30.49 -5.47
C ASN A 357 -6.90 30.76 -5.12
N GLY A 358 -7.26 30.63 -3.83
CA GLY A 358 -8.63 30.78 -3.37
C GLY A 358 -9.20 32.17 -3.68
N ARG A 359 -8.39 33.24 -3.64
CA ARG A 359 -8.84 34.59 -4.01
C ARG A 359 -9.34 34.68 -5.45
N ASN A 360 -8.65 34.04 -6.38
CA ASN A 360 -9.01 34.07 -7.80
C ASN A 360 -10.26 33.21 -8.07
N VAL A 361 -10.32 32.02 -7.45
CA VAL A 361 -11.48 31.11 -7.58
C VAL A 361 -12.72 31.74 -6.95
N THR A 362 -12.60 32.33 -5.76
CA THR A 362 -13.68 33.07 -5.08
C THR A 362 -14.17 34.23 -5.93
N ALA A 363 -13.27 34.99 -6.57
CA ALA A 363 -13.65 36.09 -7.45
C ALA A 363 -14.44 35.63 -8.70
N LEU A 364 -14.05 34.51 -9.31
CA LEU A 364 -14.79 33.92 -10.44
C LEU A 364 -16.20 33.49 -10.02
N VAL A 365 -16.33 32.79 -8.89
CA VAL A 365 -17.64 32.28 -8.42
C VAL A 365 -18.55 33.43 -7.97
N TRP A 366 -17.98 34.49 -7.38
CA TRP A 366 -18.69 35.74 -7.10
C TRP A 366 -19.19 36.40 -8.38
N LYS A 367 -18.33 36.49 -9.41
CA LYS A 367 -18.70 37.07 -10.70
C LYS A 367 -19.81 36.28 -11.39
N ALA A 368 -19.84 34.97 -11.21
CA ALA A 368 -20.91 34.08 -11.66
C ALA A 368 -22.22 34.22 -10.86
N GLY A 369 -22.29 35.10 -9.86
CA GLY A 369 -23.50 35.37 -9.07
C GLY A 369 -23.87 34.27 -8.08
N LEU A 370 -22.95 33.34 -7.79
CA LEU A 370 -23.18 32.20 -6.89
C LEU A 370 -22.77 32.55 -5.45
N SER A 371 -23.22 31.77 -4.48
CA SER A 371 -22.92 31.98 -3.06
C SER A 371 -21.49 31.59 -2.68
N MET A 372 -21.03 32.14 -1.55
CA MET A 372 -19.72 31.80 -0.98
C MET A 372 -19.62 30.32 -0.55
N ARG A 373 -20.76 29.66 -0.26
CA ARG A 373 -20.79 28.23 0.05
C ARG A 373 -20.40 27.41 -1.18
N THR A 374 -20.94 27.76 -2.34
CA THR A 374 -20.54 27.18 -3.62
C THR A 374 -19.09 27.53 -3.95
N ALA A 375 -18.65 28.76 -3.67
CA ALA A 375 -17.25 29.15 -3.87
C ALA A 375 -16.28 28.32 -3.02
N TYR A 376 -16.64 27.97 -1.79
CA TYR A 376 -15.84 27.09 -0.95
C TYR A 376 -15.72 25.68 -1.55
N ARG A 377 -16.84 25.10 -1.99
CA ARG A 377 -16.85 23.78 -2.66
C ARG A 377 -16.02 23.77 -3.94
N VAL A 378 -16.15 24.80 -4.77
CA VAL A 378 -15.35 24.94 -6.00
C VAL A 378 -13.85 25.03 -5.65
N GLN A 379 -13.47 25.75 -4.59
CA GLN A 379 -12.08 25.80 -4.13
C GLN A 379 -11.55 24.42 -3.71
N THR A 380 -12.31 23.66 -2.90
CA THR A 380 -11.83 22.41 -2.30
C THR A 380 -11.93 21.19 -3.23
N GLU A 381 -13.03 21.09 -4.00
CA GLU A 381 -13.42 19.86 -4.69
C GLU A 381 -13.20 19.92 -6.22
N VAL A 382 -13.07 21.12 -6.79
CA VAL A 382 -12.95 21.31 -8.25
C VAL A 382 -11.61 21.93 -8.64
N ALA A 383 -11.26 23.05 -8.01
CA ALA A 383 -10.02 23.76 -8.23
C ALA A 383 -8.86 23.19 -7.41
N PHE A 384 -9.13 22.38 -6.37
CA PHE A 384 -8.15 21.79 -5.46
C PHE A 384 -7.13 22.83 -4.96
N VAL A 385 -7.64 23.93 -4.42
CA VAL A 385 -6.83 25.01 -3.83
C VAL A 385 -6.18 24.48 -2.55
N PRO A 386 -4.86 24.68 -2.35
CA PRO A 386 -4.15 24.26 -1.14
C PRO A 386 -4.78 24.87 0.12
N PRO A 387 -4.84 24.17 1.26
CA PRO A 387 -5.53 24.63 2.48
C PRO A 387 -5.14 26.04 2.94
N GLN A 388 -3.88 26.44 2.76
CA GLN A 388 -3.37 27.77 3.15
C GLN A 388 -3.87 28.91 2.26
N GLN A 389 -4.38 28.59 1.07
CA GLN A 389 -4.88 29.54 0.07
C GLN A 389 -6.41 29.58 0.02
N ILE A 390 -7.11 28.72 0.77
CA ILE A 390 -8.58 28.65 0.79
C ILE A 390 -9.14 29.87 1.53
N LEU A 391 -10.18 30.45 0.95
CA LEU A 391 -10.99 31.50 1.57
C LEU A 391 -12.27 30.93 2.16
N ASN A 392 -12.50 31.26 3.43
CA ASN A 392 -13.74 30.94 4.15
C ASN A 392 -14.73 32.10 4.08
N ALA A 393 -16.03 31.78 4.22
CA ALA A 393 -17.07 32.79 4.26
C ALA A 393 -16.94 33.70 5.50
N ARG A 394 -17.21 34.99 5.33
CA ARG A 394 -17.35 35.94 6.44
C ARG A 394 -18.75 35.79 7.04
N GLY A 395 -18.84 35.60 8.35
CA GLY A 395 -20.14 35.39 9.01
C GLY A 395 -20.90 34.14 8.53
N GLY A 396 -20.19 33.17 7.93
CA GLY A 396 -20.77 31.91 7.46
C GLY A 396 -21.49 31.95 6.10
N MET A 397 -21.79 33.14 5.57
CA MET A 397 -22.55 33.29 4.32
C MET A 397 -21.93 34.29 3.33
N ASP A 398 -21.29 35.35 3.81
CA ASP A 398 -20.82 36.43 2.96
C ASP A 398 -19.45 36.14 2.34
N TYR A 399 -19.20 36.75 1.19
CA TYR A 399 -17.86 36.80 0.62
C TYR A 399 -16.89 37.55 1.55
N PRO A 400 -15.67 37.02 1.76
CA PRO A 400 -14.69 37.63 2.65
C PRO A 400 -13.92 38.81 2.04
N LEU A 401 -14.03 39.01 0.72
CA LEU A 401 -13.35 40.07 -0.03
C LEU A 401 -14.35 41.19 -0.40
N SER A 402 -13.87 42.41 -0.59
CA SER A 402 -14.70 43.49 -1.14
C SER A 402 -15.01 43.24 -2.62
N ASN A 403 -16.16 43.75 -3.07
CA ASN A 403 -16.59 43.63 -4.48
C ASN A 403 -15.53 44.21 -5.44
N ASP A 404 -14.94 45.36 -5.11
CA ASP A 404 -13.89 45.99 -5.93
C ASP A 404 -12.64 45.11 -6.06
N LEU A 405 -12.25 44.45 -4.97
CA LEU A 405 -11.10 43.55 -4.98
C LEU A 405 -11.40 42.30 -5.81
N MET A 406 -12.58 41.69 -5.66
CA MET A 406 -12.98 40.53 -6.46
C MET A 406 -13.06 40.87 -7.96
N ALA A 407 -13.61 42.02 -8.31
CA ALA A 407 -13.61 42.50 -9.69
C ALA A 407 -12.19 42.63 -10.25
N SER A 408 -11.29 43.29 -9.51
CA SER A 408 -9.89 43.49 -9.94
C SER A 408 -9.09 42.19 -10.08
N LEU A 409 -9.43 41.15 -9.29
CA LEU A 409 -8.77 39.84 -9.36
C LEU A 409 -9.22 39.07 -10.60
N PHE A 410 -10.52 39.11 -10.90
CA PHE A 410 -11.08 38.43 -12.06
C PHE A 410 -10.64 39.08 -13.38
N GLU A 411 -10.64 40.41 -13.47
CA GLU A 411 -10.24 41.15 -14.68
C GLU A 411 -8.82 40.84 -15.18
N ARG A 412 -7.92 40.40 -14.29
CA ARG A 412 -6.55 40.00 -14.67
C ARG A 412 -6.51 38.77 -15.56
N PHE A 413 -7.55 37.94 -15.56
CA PHE A 413 -7.64 36.73 -16.36
C PHE A 413 -8.33 36.94 -17.71
N LEU A 414 -8.96 38.11 -17.92
CA LEU A 414 -9.61 38.50 -19.18
C LEU A 414 -8.65 39.20 -20.15
N LYS A 415 -7.42 39.50 -19.70
CA LYS A 415 -6.32 40.03 -20.52
C LYS A 415 -5.42 38.88 -20.95
#